data_AF-A0AAU0XTZ0-F1
#
_entry.id   AF-A0AAU0XTZ0-F1
#
_cell.length_a   1.000
_cell.length_b   1.000
_cell.length_c   1.000
_cell.angle_alpha   90.00
_cell.angle_beta   90.00
_cell.angle_gamma   90.00
#
_symmetry.space_group_name_H-M   'P 1'
#
loop_
_entity.id
_entity.type
_entity.pdbx_description
1 polymer ?
#
loop_
_entity_poly.entity_id
_entity_poly.type
_entity_poly.pdbx_seq_one_letter_code
_entity_poly.pdbx_strand_id
1 'polypeptide(L)'
;MLFRLGDTLTTVGKGGLVVVPPGLPHVFGTAEGEVVIVLSPGIERFGYFEQLAAISRGEAEFASLLPEQHRYDVHFEDLPD
;
A
#
# COMPACT_ATOMS: atom_id res chain seq x y z
N MET A 1 -1.57 -12.81 6.87
CA MET A 1 -0.94 -11.60 6.32
C MET A 1 -0.43 -10.76 7.46
N LEU A 2 0.82 -10.31 7.38
CA LEU A 2 1.44 -9.44 8.38
C LEU A 2 1.07 -8.00 8.08
N PHE A 3 0.70 -7.23 9.11
CA PHE A 3 0.43 -5.81 9.05
C PHE A 3 1.29 -5.09 10.07
N ARG A 4 1.92 -3.99 9.66
CA ARG A 4 2.42 -2.95 10.56
C ARG A 4 1.50 -1.74 10.44
N LEU A 5 1.02 -1.25 11.57
CA LEU A 5 0.09 -0.12 11.70
C LEU A 5 0.70 0.86 12.72
N GLY A 6 1.44 1.86 12.24
CA GLY A 6 2.37 2.64 13.07
C GLY A 6 3.38 1.70 13.76
N ASP A 7 3.43 1.74 15.08
CA ASP A 7 4.34 0.92 15.89
C ASP A 7 3.78 -0.49 16.20
N THR A 8 2.57 -0.81 15.76
CA THR A 8 1.93 -2.10 16.06
C THR A 8 2.14 -3.10 14.93
N LEU A 9 2.73 -4.25 15.25
CA LEU A 9 2.84 -5.38 14.34
C LEU A 9 1.79 -6.45 14.68
N THR A 10 1.00 -6.89 13.70
CA THR A 10 -0.06 -7.88 13.90
C THR A 10 -0.23 -8.82 12.71
N THR A 11 -0.73 -10.03 12.96
CA THR A 11 -1.08 -10.99 11.91
C THR A 11 -2.60 -11.10 11.77
N VAL A 12 -3.08 -10.98 10.55
CA VAL A 12 -4.50 -11.10 10.20
C VAL A 12 -4.72 -12.34 9.34
N GLY A 13 -5.65 -13.18 9.76
CA GLY A 13 -6.04 -14.41 9.07
C GLY A 13 -7.08 -14.18 7.96
N LYS A 14 -7.41 -15.24 7.21
CA LYS A 14 -8.43 -15.21 6.15
C LYS A 14 -9.78 -14.71 6.70
N GLY A 15 -10.41 -13.79 5.97
CA GLY A 15 -11.68 -13.18 6.37
C GLY A 15 -11.57 -12.09 7.43
N GLY A 16 -10.35 -11.77 7.90
CA GLY A 16 -10.12 -10.64 8.79
C GLY A 16 -10.25 -9.29 8.08
N LEU A 17 -10.51 -8.24 8.87
CA LEU A 17 -10.63 -6.87 8.40
C LEU A 17 -9.61 -5.99 9.15
N VAL A 18 -8.93 -5.13 8.41
CA VAL A 18 -8.11 -4.04 8.95
C VAL A 18 -8.70 -2.72 8.46
N VAL A 19 -8.89 -1.77 9.37
CA VAL A 19 -9.33 -0.42 9.04
C VAL A 19 -8.16 0.53 9.31
N VAL A 20 -7.70 1.22 8.27
CA VAL A 20 -6.59 2.17 8.35
C VAL A 20 -7.15 3.58 8.28
N PRO A 21 -7.08 4.38 9.35
CA PRO A 21 -7.50 5.78 9.31
C PRO A 21 -6.53 6.65 8.49
N PRO A 22 -6.98 7.82 7.99
CA PRO A 22 -6.11 8.75 7.29
C PRO A 22 -4.86 9.12 8.09
N GLY A 23 -3.70 9.14 7.42
CA GLY A 23 -2.43 9.54 8.02
C GLY A 23 -1.77 8.50 8.94
N LEU A 24 -2.31 7.28 9.07
CA LEU A 24 -1.62 6.20 9.78
C LEU A 24 -0.61 5.51 8.84
N PRO A 25 0.70 5.55 9.12
CA PRO A 25 1.69 4.80 8.35
C PRO A 25 1.43 3.31 8.46
N HIS A 26 1.44 2.60 7.33
CA HIS A 26 1.11 1.19 7.30
C HIS A 26 1.84 0.46 6.18
N VAL A 27 2.14 -0.81 6.44
CA VAL A 27 2.61 -1.75 5.42
C VAL A 27 1.99 -3.12 5.71
N PHE A 28 1.68 -3.85 4.66
CA PHE A 28 1.21 -5.22 4.78
C PHE A 28 1.84 -6.10 3.72
N GLY A 29 1.98 -7.37 4.05
CA GLY A 29 2.63 -8.33 3.17
C GLY A 29 2.31 -9.76 3.56
N THR A 30 2.32 -10.63 2.56
CA THR A 30 2.22 -12.07 2.72
C THR A 30 2.94 -12.73 1.55
N ALA A 31 3.56 -13.88 1.78
CA ALA A 31 4.14 -14.67 0.69
C ALA A 31 3.04 -15.28 -0.21
N GLU A 32 1.89 -15.58 0.38
CA GLU A 32 0.72 -16.14 -0.31
C GLU A 32 -0.57 -15.51 0.23
N GLY A 33 -1.53 -15.23 -0.66
CA GLY A 33 -2.86 -14.74 -0.30
C GLY A 33 -3.35 -13.60 -1.19
N GLU A 34 -4.65 -13.36 -1.10
CA GLU A 34 -5.34 -12.27 -1.81
C GLU A 34 -5.91 -11.29 -0.78
N VAL A 35 -5.95 -10.01 -1.16
CA VAL A 35 -6.56 -8.95 -0.36
C VAL A 35 -7.44 -8.08 -1.24
N VAL A 36 -8.56 -7.64 -0.69
CA VAL A 36 -9.40 -6.61 -1.31
C VAL A 36 -9.18 -5.31 -0.54
N ILE A 37 -8.78 -4.27 -1.26
CA ILE A 37 -8.55 -2.93 -0.69
C ILE A 37 -9.69 -2.02 -1.14
N VAL A 38 -10.35 -1.39 -0.18
CA VAL A 38 -11.37 -0.37 -0.42
C VAL A 38 -10.84 0.96 0.06
N LEU A 39 -10.86 1.96 -0.82
CA LEU A 39 -10.35 3.30 -0.55
C LEU A 39 -11.49 4.30 -0.46
N SER A 40 -11.20 5.47 0.13
CA SER A 40 -12.13 6.59 0.16
C SER A 40 -12.57 6.98 -1.26
N PRO A 41 -13.84 7.36 -1.48
CA PRO A 41 -14.32 7.81 -2.78
C PRO A 41 -13.54 9.03 -3.30
N GLY A 42 -13.37 9.10 -4.63
CA GLY A 42 -12.76 10.26 -5.30
C GLY A 42 -11.24 10.24 -5.42
N ILE A 43 -10.58 9.18 -4.94
CA ILE A 43 -9.13 8.98 -5.10
C ILE A 43 -8.84 8.23 -6.41
N GLU A 44 -7.92 8.75 -7.22
CA GLU A 44 -7.43 8.05 -8.39
C GLU A 44 -6.39 7.00 -7.97
N ARG A 45 -6.68 5.69 -8.12
CA ARG A 45 -5.72 4.64 -7.71
C ARG A 45 -5.38 3.61 -8.78
N PHE A 46 -6.09 3.58 -9.91
CA PHE A 46 -5.80 2.59 -10.96
C PHE A 46 -4.41 2.79 -11.57
N GLY A 47 -4.05 4.02 -11.93
CA GLY A 47 -2.71 4.32 -12.48
C GLY A 47 -1.57 3.96 -11.51
N TYR A 48 -1.77 4.13 -10.20
CA TYR A 48 -0.82 3.68 -9.18
C TYR A 48 -0.51 2.18 -9.29
N PHE A 49 -1.55 1.35 -9.40
CA PHE A 49 -1.36 -0.10 -9.49
C PHE A 49 -0.76 -0.53 -10.83
N GLU A 50 -1.09 0.15 -11.93
CA GLU A 50 -0.46 -0.09 -13.24
C GLU A 50 1.04 0.22 -13.20
N GLN A 51 1.41 1.36 -12.59
CA GLN A 51 2.80 1.77 -12.42
C GLN A 51 3.56 0.84 -11.47
N LEU A 52 2.93 0.41 -10.36
CA LEU A 52 3.51 -0.59 -9.46
C LEU A 52 3.74 -1.93 -10.17
N ALA A 53 2.83 -2.34 -11.06
CA ALA A 53 3.00 -3.54 -11.86
C ALA A 53 4.16 -3.40 -12.86
N ALA A 54 4.34 -2.23 -13.49
CA ALA A 54 5.50 -1.96 -14.36
C ALA A 54 6.82 -2.00 -13.57
N ILE A 55 6.86 -1.41 -12.37
CA ILE A 55 8.02 -1.49 -11.47
C ILE A 55 8.32 -2.94 -11.11
N SER A 56 7.31 -3.73 -10.76
CA SER A 56 7.47 -5.16 -10.45
C SER A 56 8.02 -5.98 -11.62
N ARG A 57 7.82 -5.52 -12.87
CA ARG A 57 8.38 -6.15 -14.08
C ARG A 57 9.74 -5.59 -14.51
N GLY A 58 10.24 -4.56 -13.82
CA GLY A 58 11.47 -3.86 -14.18
C GLY A 58 11.34 -2.91 -15.38
N GLU A 59 10.11 -2.52 -15.72
CA GLU A 59 9.80 -1.61 -16.84
C GLU A 59 9.81 -0.12 -16.41
N ALA A 60 9.82 0.14 -15.10
CA ALA A 60 9.86 1.47 -14.52
C ALA A 60 10.63 1.45 -13.19
N GLU A 61 11.19 2.60 -12.81
CA GLU A 61 11.89 2.79 -11.54
C GLU A 61 10.91 3.19 -10.44
N PHE A 62 11.16 2.79 -9.18
CA PHE A 62 10.35 3.23 -8.03
C PHE A 62 10.29 4.77 -7.91
N ALA A 63 11.39 5.46 -8.26
CA ALA A 63 11.46 6.92 -8.26
C ALA A 63 10.38 7.60 -9.13
N SER A 64 9.81 6.88 -10.10
CA SER A 64 8.70 7.39 -10.92
C SER A 64 7.40 7.60 -10.15
N LEU A 65 7.23 7.03 -8.96
CA LEU A 65 6.05 7.22 -8.10
C LEU A 65 6.16 8.45 -7.19
N LEU A 66 7.38 8.94 -6.91
CA LEU A 66 7.61 10.08 -6.01
C LEU A 66 6.89 11.37 -6.42
N PRO A 67 6.82 11.77 -7.71
CA PRO A 67 6.06 12.95 -8.10
C PRO A 67 4.53 12.74 -8.09
N GLU A 68 4.05 11.50 -8.06
CA GLU A 68 2.62 11.16 -8.18
C GLU A 68 1.91 10.97 -6.83
N GLN A 69 2.62 11.13 -5.71
CA GLN A 69 2.11 10.88 -4.36
C GLN A 69 0.78 11.60 -4.06
N HIS A 70 0.69 12.88 -4.45
CA HIS A 70 -0.54 13.67 -4.28
C HIS A 70 -1.69 13.21 -5.19
N ARG A 71 -1.39 12.83 -6.43
CA ARG A 71 -2.40 12.38 -7.40
C ARG A 71 -3.04 11.08 -6.93
N TYR A 72 -2.22 10.17 -6.45
CA TYR A 72 -2.67 8.85 -6.02
C TYR A 72 -3.07 8.80 -4.54
N ASP A 73 -2.77 9.83 -3.75
CA ASP A 73 -2.88 9.84 -2.29
C ASP A 73 -2.09 8.67 -1.64
N VAL A 74 -0.87 8.45 -2.14
CA VAL A 74 0.11 7.49 -1.59
C VAL A 74 1.27 8.33 -1.09
N HIS A 75 1.57 8.30 0.21
CA HIS A 75 2.71 9.02 0.77
C HIS A 75 3.69 7.99 1.31
N PHE A 76 4.91 7.96 0.76
CA PHE A 76 5.93 7.00 1.17
C PHE A 76 6.72 7.54 2.35
N GLU A 77 6.88 6.70 3.37
CA GLU A 77 7.65 6.99 4.57
C GLU A 77 8.67 5.86 4.81
N ASP A 78 9.84 6.24 5.30
CA ASP A 78 10.82 5.27 5.81
C ASP A 78 10.35 4.78 7.17
N LEU A 79 9.73 3.59 7.18
CA LEU A 79 9.44 2.89 8.42
C LEU A 79 10.71 2.17 8.89
N PRO A 80 11.10 2.27 10.18
CA PRO A 80 12.24 1.53 10.71
C PRO A 80 11.99 0.01 10.57
N ASP A 81 13.04 -0.77 10.31
CA ASP A 81 12.96 -2.24 10.18
C ASP A 81 12.36 -2.92 11.41
#